data_AF-A0A966QWB2-F1
#
_entry.id   AF-A0A966QWB2-F1
#
_cell.length_a   1.000
_cell.length_b   1.000
_cell.length_c   1.000
_cell.angle_alpha   90.00
_cell.angle_beta   90.00
_cell.angle_gamma   90.00
#
_symmetry.space_group_name_H-M   'P 1'
#
loop_
_entity.id
_entity.type
_entity.pdbx_description
1 polymer ?
#
loop_
_entity_poly.entity_id
_entity_poly.type
_entity_poly.pdbx_seq_one_letter_code
_entity_poly.pdbx_strand_id
1 'polypeptide(L)' 'PPVLTGEIEEFELDEWNPADRMEFAALLVERGIGHRWEDNLLLVSVDDADTVDDLLDEFDR' A
#
# COMPACT_ATOMS: atom_id res chain seq x y z
N PRO A 1 -6.87 8.09 11.13
CA PRO A 1 -6.54 7.57 9.78
C PRO A 1 -7.22 8.43 8.69
N PRO A 2 -6.50 8.88 7.66
CA PRO A 2 -7.14 9.46 6.48
C PRO A 2 -8.07 8.40 5.88
N VAL A 3 -9.30 8.80 5.58
CA VAL A 3 -10.27 7.96 4.88
C VAL A 3 -9.93 8.02 3.39
N LEU A 4 -9.74 6.85 2.76
CA LEU A 4 -9.65 6.75 1.30
C LEU A 4 -10.91 7.42 0.72
N THR A 5 -10.74 8.52 0.02
CA THR A 5 -11.84 9.34 -0.50
C THR A 5 -11.65 9.47 -2.00
N GLY A 6 -12.35 8.64 -2.78
CA GLY A 6 -12.23 8.65 -4.25
C GLY A 6 -12.20 7.25 -4.84
N GLU A 7 -11.63 7.15 -6.04
CA GLU A 7 -11.30 5.89 -6.70
C GLU A 7 -10.08 5.26 -6.00
N ILE A 8 -10.14 3.95 -5.78
CA ILE A 8 -9.14 3.19 -5.04
C ILE A 8 -8.48 2.22 -6.02
N GLU A 9 -7.16 2.10 -5.93
CA GLU A 9 -6.39 1.08 -6.63
C GLU A 9 -6.02 -0.05 -5.66
N GLU A 10 -6.11 -1.29 -6.14
CA GLU A 10 -5.92 -2.50 -5.36
C GLU A 10 -4.64 -3.20 -5.81
N PHE A 11 -3.71 -3.42 -4.88
CA PHE A 11 -2.45 -4.11 -5.10
C PHE A 11 -2.53 -5.49 -4.45
N GLU A 12 -2.45 -6.54 -5.26
CA GLU A 12 -2.47 -7.93 -4.80
C GLU A 12 -1.08 -8.34 -4.31
N LEU A 13 -0.92 -8.53 -2.99
CA LEU A 13 0.34 -8.87 -2.34
C LEU A 13 0.26 -10.25 -1.68
N ASP A 14 -0.40 -11.20 -2.34
CA ASP A 14 -0.59 -12.59 -1.84
C ASP A 14 0.73 -13.33 -1.62
N GLU A 15 1.72 -13.05 -2.46
CA GLU A 15 3.07 -13.64 -2.36
C GLU A 15 3.93 -13.05 -1.24
N TRP A 16 3.54 -11.91 -0.67
CA TRP A 16 4.29 -11.26 0.40
C TRP A 16 4.06 -11.91 1.76
N ASN A 17 5.12 -12.04 2.55
CA ASN A 17 4.99 -12.52 3.91
C ASN A 17 4.37 -11.43 4.82
N PRO A 18 3.72 -11.82 5.93
CA PRO A 18 3.13 -10.85 6.85
C PRO A 18 4.14 -9.88 7.47
N ALA A 19 5.43 -10.26 7.54
CA ALA A 19 6.50 -9.36 7.99
C ALA A 19 6.72 -8.21 7.00
N ASP A 20 6.90 -8.53 5.72
CA ASP A 20 7.09 -7.55 4.63
C ASP A 20 5.91 -6.59 4.54
N ARG A 21 4.67 -7.11 4.64
CA ARG A 21 3.47 -6.27 4.66
C ARG A 21 3.41 -5.32 5.84
N MET A 22 3.87 -5.74 7.01
CA MET A 22 3.94 -4.87 8.19
C MET A 22 4.99 -3.77 8.01
N GLU A 23 6.16 -4.09 7.45
CA GLU A 23 7.18 -3.08 7.15
C GLU A 23 6.69 -2.09 6.09
N PHE A 24 6.05 -2.57 5.03
CA PHE A 24 5.51 -1.72 3.98
C PHE A 24 4.35 -0.84 4.47
N ALA A 25 3.45 -1.38 5.29
CA ALA A 25 2.40 -0.59 5.93
C ALA A 25 2.99 0.53 6.80
N ALA A 26 4.06 0.25 7.56
CA ALA A 26 4.75 1.28 8.34
C ALA A 26 5.34 2.37 7.44
N LEU A 27 5.99 1.98 6.34
CA LEU A 27 6.54 2.90 5.35
C LEU A 27 5.46 3.83 4.76
N LEU A 28 4.30 3.27 4.40
CA LEU A 28 3.16 4.06 3.90
C LEU A 28 2.66 5.06 4.96
N VAL A 29 2.59 4.68 6.23
CA VAL A 29 2.24 5.61 7.33
C VAL A 29 3.28 6.71 7.46
N GLU A 30 4.57 6.39 7.41
CA GLU A 30 5.67 7.36 7.50
C GLU A 30 5.65 8.39 6.35
N ARG A 31 5.26 7.94 5.16
CA ARG A 31 5.06 8.81 3.99
C ARG A 31 3.75 9.60 4.04
N GLY A 32 2.84 9.26 4.95
CA GLY A 32 1.52 9.89 5.07
C GLY A 32 0.52 9.42 4.01
N ILE A 33 0.76 8.25 3.40
CA ILE A 33 -0.08 7.69 2.34
C ILE A 33 -1.29 7.00 2.98
N GLY A 34 -2.48 7.43 2.54
CA GLY A 34 -3.73 6.80 2.92
C GLY A 34 -3.80 5.41 2.30
N HIS A 35 -3.85 4.38 3.14
CA HIS A 35 -3.94 3.00 2.69
C HIS A 35 -4.84 2.17 3.61
N ARG A 36 -5.33 1.06 3.07
CA ARG A 36 -6.13 0.07 3.78
C ARG A 36 -5.73 -1.33 3.32
N TRP A 37 -5.61 -2.25 4.26
CA TRP A 37 -5.38 -3.66 3.94
C TRP A 37 -6.68 -4.45 4.02
N GLU A 38 -6.97 -5.26 3.02
CA GLU A 38 -8.02 -6.29 3.06
C GLU A 38 -7.40 -7.65 2.69
N ASP A 39 -7.23 -8.49 3.72
CA ASP A 39 -6.51 -9.76 3.65
C ASP A 39 -5.10 -9.60 3.06
N ASN A 40 -4.95 -9.88 1.77
CA ASN A 40 -3.71 -9.83 1.02
C ASN A 40 -3.69 -8.68 0.00
N LEU A 41 -4.74 -7.86 -0.04
CA LEU A 41 -4.85 -6.70 -0.91
C LEU A 41 -4.52 -5.42 -0.14
N LEU A 42 -3.68 -4.60 -0.76
CA LEU A 42 -3.41 -3.23 -0.34
C LEU A 42 -4.25 -2.29 -1.20
N LEU A 43 -5.16 -1.57 -0.56
CA LEU A 43 -6.04 -0.58 -1.16
C LEU A 43 -5.50 0.82 -0.90
N VAL A 44 -5.27 1.61 -1.94
CA VAL A 44 -4.74 2.98 -1.86
C VAL A 44 -5.54 3.92 -2.76
N SER A 45 -5.46 5.22 -2.52
CA SER A 45 -6.11 6.19 -3.41
C SER A 45 -5.43 6.17 -4.78
N VAL A 46 -6.18 6.27 -5.87
CA VAL A 46 -5.59 6.36 -7.24
C VAL A 46 -4.59 7.52 -7.35
N ASP A 47 -4.82 8.64 -6.65
CA ASP A 47 -3.88 9.77 -6.59
C ASP A 47 -2.51 9.40 -5.99
N ASP A 48 -2.48 8.46 -5.05
CA ASP A 48 -1.25 7.99 -4.37
C ASP A 48 -0.71 6.70 -5.01
N ALA A 49 -1.46 6.07 -5.91
CA ALA A 49 -1.16 4.74 -6.42
C ALA A 49 0.15 4.67 -7.19
N ASP A 50 0.45 5.69 -8.00
CA ASP A 50 1.74 5.82 -8.72
C ASP A 50 2.94 5.85 -7.75
N THR A 51 2.78 6.51 -6.59
CA THR A 51 3.81 6.52 -5.55
C THR A 51 3.91 5.17 -4.84
N VAL A 52 2.79 4.49 -4.61
CA VAL A 52 2.79 3.16 -3.98
C VAL A 52 3.40 2.11 -4.89
N ASP A 53 3.13 2.17 -6.20
CA ASP A 53 3.73 1.29 -7.21
C ASP A 53 5.26 1.42 -7.24
N ASP A 54 5.78 2.66 -7.25
CA ASP A 54 7.23 2.93 -7.20
C ASP A 54 7.86 2.39 -5.89
N LEU A 55 7.16 2.51 -4.76
CA LEU A 55 7.61 1.95 -3.48
C LEU A 55 7.58 0.41 -3.47
N LEU A 56 6.59 -0.21 -4.12
CA LEU A 56 6.50 -1.67 -4.23
C LEU A 56 7.65 -2.22 -5.08
N ASP A 57 7.95 -1.59 -6.22
CA ASP A 57 9.09 -1.98 -7.07
C ASP A 57 10.44 -1.80 -6.33
N GLU A 58 10.57 -0.76 -5.50
CA GLU A 58 11.76 -0.58 -4.65
C GLU A 58 11.88 -1.68 -3.57
N PHE A 59 10.75 -2.12 -3.01
CA PHE A 59 10.72 -3.10 -1.92
C PHE A 59 10.94 -4.55 -2.39
N ASP A 60 10.45 -4.93 -3.58
CA ASP A 60 10.57 -6.30 -4.14
C ASP A 60 11.93 -6.58 -4.81
N ARG A 61 12.81 -5.58 -4.90
CA ARG A 61 14.09 -5.65 -5.63
C ARG A 61 15.17 -6.58 -5.07
#